data_AF-A0A3C0TUQ1-F1
#
_entry.id   AF-A0A3C0TUQ1-F1
#
_cell.length_a   1.000
_cell.length_b   1.000
_cell.length_c   1.000
_cell.angle_alpha   90.00
_cell.angle_beta   90.00
_cell.angle_gamma   90.00
#
_symmetry.space_group_name_H-M   'P 1'
#
loop_
_entity.id
_entity.type
_entity.pdbx_description
1 polymer ?
#
loop_
_entity_poly.entity_id
_entity_poly.type
_entity_poly.pdbx_seq_one_letter_code
_entity_poly.pdbx_strand_id
1 'polypeptide(L)'
;QSTEFGGLLDSTFDRIAEGVLFAAIAYHFAASGKPAAAGFVVLALLGSFLVSYVRARAESLGLPGSSGLASRFERLLLISVALMAGFLEAAIYILSVFTLFTASQRMWAAYWLLEERKAGR
;
A
#
# COMPACT_ATOMS: atom_id res chain seq x y z
N GLN A 1 -20.14 18.15 -6.31
CA GLN A 1 -19.11 17.68 -7.27
C GLN A 1 -17.76 17.96 -6.65
N SER A 2 -16.90 16.94 -6.51
CA SER A 2 -15.50 17.14 -6.11
C SER A 2 -14.70 17.68 -7.30
N THR A 3 -13.85 18.66 -7.08
CA THR A 3 -12.93 19.19 -8.11
C THR A 3 -11.76 18.23 -8.31
N GLU A 4 -11.10 18.27 -9.48
CA GLU A 4 -9.89 17.46 -9.75
C GLU A 4 -8.80 17.73 -8.71
N PHE A 5 -8.61 18.99 -8.34
CA PHE A 5 -7.70 19.38 -7.26
C PHE A 5 -8.12 18.79 -5.91
N GLY A 6 -9.43 18.75 -5.62
CA GLY A 6 -9.95 18.13 -4.39
C GLY A 6 -9.60 16.65 -4.29
N GLY A 7 -9.73 15.89 -5.38
CA GLY A 7 -9.32 14.48 -5.43
C GLY A 7 -7.80 14.28 -5.25
N LEU A 8 -6.98 15.15 -5.85
CA LEU A 8 -5.53 15.15 -5.64
C LEU A 8 -5.18 15.45 -4.16
N LEU A 9 -5.82 16.44 -3.57
CA LEU A 9 -5.60 16.86 -2.19
C LEU A 9 -5.96 15.73 -1.22
N ASP A 10 -7.14 15.13 -1.39
CA ASP A 10 -7.64 14.02 -0.56
C ASP A 10 -6.69 12.82 -0.63
N SER A 11 -6.34 12.38 -1.83
CA SER A 11 -5.40 11.27 -2.03
C SER A 11 -3.99 11.56 -1.49
N THR A 12 -3.57 12.82 -1.43
CA THR A 12 -2.28 13.23 -0.84
C THR A 12 -2.31 13.17 0.68
N PHE A 13 -3.31 13.79 1.32
CA PHE A 13 -3.47 13.72 2.77
C PHE A 13 -3.68 12.29 3.26
N ASP A 14 -4.33 11.47 2.45
CA ASP A 14 -4.48 10.05 2.67
C ASP A 14 -3.14 9.30 2.78
N ARG A 15 -2.15 9.68 1.96
CA ARG A 15 -0.79 9.12 2.04
C ARG A 15 -0.04 9.64 3.26
N ILE A 16 -0.21 10.91 3.59
CA ILE A 16 0.41 11.51 4.78
C ILE A 16 -0.10 10.81 6.04
N ALA A 17 -1.41 10.63 6.18
CA ALA A 17 -2.03 9.96 7.31
C ALA A 17 -1.53 8.51 7.45
N GLU A 18 -1.44 7.77 6.34
CA GLU A 18 -0.88 6.41 6.33
C GLU A 18 0.61 6.43 6.74
N GLY A 19 1.41 7.35 6.21
CA GLY A 19 2.82 7.51 6.59
C GLY A 19 3.02 7.77 8.07
N VAL A 20 2.22 8.67 8.67
CA VAL A 20 2.27 8.98 10.10
C VAL A 20 1.89 7.75 10.94
N LEU A 21 0.85 7.00 10.55
CA LEU A 21 0.43 5.78 11.23
C LEU A 21 1.56 4.73 11.27
N PHE A 22 2.14 4.40 10.12
CA PHE A 22 3.25 3.44 10.06
C PHE A 22 4.49 3.96 10.80
N ALA A 23 4.82 5.25 10.72
CA ALA A 23 5.93 5.82 11.47
C ALA A 23 5.76 5.68 13.00
N ALA A 24 4.55 5.92 13.51
CA ALA A 24 4.24 5.75 14.92
C ALA A 24 4.37 4.28 15.38
N ILE A 25 3.90 3.33 14.56
CA ILE A 25 4.03 1.89 14.84
C ILE A 25 5.51 1.46 14.81
N ALA A 26 6.29 1.95 13.84
CA ALA A 26 7.72 1.65 13.75
C ALA A 26 8.47 2.16 14.98
N TYR A 27 8.18 3.41 15.41
CA TYR A 27 8.74 3.99 16.62
C TYR A 27 8.37 3.16 17.85
N HIS A 28 7.10 2.76 17.99
CA HIS A 28 6.65 1.93 19.11
C HIS A 28 7.40 0.60 19.21
N PHE A 29 7.59 -0.12 18.10
CA PHE A 29 8.36 -1.37 18.10
C PHE A 29 9.84 -1.16 18.38
N ALA A 30 10.44 -0.11 17.81
CA ALA A 30 11.83 0.22 18.07
C ALA A 30 12.07 0.54 19.56
N ALA A 31 11.21 1.38 20.16
CA ALA A 31 11.26 1.73 21.58
C ALA A 31 11.00 0.54 22.50
N SER A 32 10.26 -0.46 22.03
CA SER A 32 9.95 -1.70 22.77
C SER A 32 11.01 -2.80 22.59
N GLY A 33 12.18 -2.49 22.02
CA GLY A 33 13.27 -3.45 21.82
C GLY A 33 13.02 -4.47 20.69
N LYS A 34 12.13 -4.16 19.74
CA LYS A 34 11.77 -5.00 18.59
C LYS A 34 12.19 -4.35 17.26
N PRO A 35 13.50 -4.16 16.99
CA PRO A 35 13.97 -3.47 15.79
C PRO A 35 13.61 -4.22 14.49
N ALA A 36 13.55 -5.55 14.53
CA ALA A 36 13.11 -6.34 13.38
C ALA A 36 11.65 -6.02 13.01
N ALA A 37 10.74 -5.98 14.00
CA ALA A 37 9.36 -5.60 13.77
C ALA A 37 9.25 -4.18 13.20
N ALA A 38 10.01 -3.21 13.73
CA ALA A 38 10.08 -1.86 13.16
C ALA A 38 10.54 -1.86 11.68
N GLY A 39 11.51 -2.70 11.32
CA GLY A 39 11.92 -2.91 9.92
C GLY A 39 10.78 -3.42 9.03
N PHE A 40 9.98 -4.39 9.51
CA PHE A 40 8.80 -4.87 8.78
C PHE A 40 7.71 -3.81 8.61
N VAL A 41 7.57 -2.88 9.56
CA VAL A 41 6.66 -1.72 9.41
C VAL A 41 7.10 -0.85 8.21
N VAL A 42 8.41 -0.62 8.06
CA VAL A 42 8.96 0.12 6.91
C VAL A 42 8.69 -0.62 5.60
N LEU A 43 8.85 -1.95 5.58
CA LEU A 43 8.52 -2.77 4.40
C LEU A 43 7.03 -2.70 4.05
N ALA A 44 6.15 -2.76 5.04
CA ALA A 44 4.71 -2.63 4.84
C ALA A 44 4.33 -1.24 4.29
N LEU A 45 4.95 -0.18 4.80
CA LEU A 45 4.80 1.18 4.29
C LEU A 45 5.27 1.29 2.83
N LEU A 46 6.47 0.78 2.52
CA LEU A 46 6.99 0.76 1.16
C LEU A 46 6.05 0.03 0.20
N GLY A 47 5.57 -1.16 0.58
CA GLY A 47 4.60 -1.91 -0.22
C GLY A 47 3.30 -1.13 -0.44
N SER A 48 2.79 -0.44 0.58
CA SER A 48 1.59 0.40 0.44
C SER A 48 1.77 1.55 -0.57
N PHE A 49 2.95 2.20 -0.55
CA PHE A 49 3.30 3.23 -1.52
C PHE A 49 3.44 2.65 -2.93
N LEU A 50 4.09 1.50 -3.08
CA LEU A 50 4.25 0.83 -4.38
C LEU A 50 2.91 0.42 -4.99
N VAL A 51 1.98 -0.15 -4.21
CA VAL A 51 0.63 -0.51 -4.68
C VAL A 51 -0.09 0.71 -5.28
N SER A 52 0.03 1.86 -4.61
CA SER A 52 -0.60 3.11 -5.05
C SER A 52 0.11 3.72 -6.26
N TYR A 53 1.44 3.72 -6.26
CA TYR A 53 2.26 4.27 -7.34
C TYR A 53 2.09 3.48 -8.65
N VAL A 54 2.17 2.15 -8.60
CA VAL A 54 2.00 1.29 -9.79
C VAL A 54 0.63 1.53 -10.41
N ARG A 55 -0.42 1.71 -9.59
CA ARG A 55 -1.75 2.07 -10.07
C ARG A 55 -1.78 3.41 -10.79
N ALA A 56 -1.33 4.47 -10.12
CA ALA A 56 -1.33 5.81 -10.69
C ALA A 56 -0.50 5.85 -11.99
N ARG A 57 0.63 5.12 -12.02
CA ARG A 57 1.48 5.03 -13.21
C ARG A 57 0.79 4.26 -14.34
N ALA A 58 0.15 3.13 -14.05
CA ALA A 58 -0.61 2.38 -15.04
C ALA A 58 -1.77 3.20 -15.64
N GLU A 59 -2.53 3.92 -14.79
CA GLU A 59 -3.59 4.83 -15.22
C GLU A 59 -3.03 5.96 -16.11
N SER A 60 -1.88 6.53 -15.78
CA SER A 60 -1.20 7.55 -16.62
C SER A 60 -0.75 7.04 -17.99
N LEU A 61 -0.57 5.72 -18.15
CA LEU A 61 -0.24 5.06 -19.42
C LEU A 61 -1.50 4.66 -20.22
N GLY A 62 -2.70 4.94 -19.69
CA GLY A 62 -3.98 4.57 -20.29
C GLY A 62 -4.33 3.09 -20.11
N LEU A 63 -3.70 2.38 -19.16
CA LEU A 63 -4.04 0.98 -18.88
C LEU A 63 -5.33 0.90 -18.04
N PRO A 64 -6.27 0.01 -18.39
CA PRO A 64 -7.54 -0.12 -17.67
C PRO A 64 -7.33 -0.57 -16.21
N GLY A 65 -8.10 0.07 -15.31
CA GLY A 65 -8.32 -0.21 -13.89
C GLY A 65 -7.44 -1.29 -13.25
N SER A 66 -6.31 -0.88 -12.68
CA SER A 66 -5.41 -1.73 -11.90
C SER A 66 -5.98 -2.04 -10.50
N SER A 67 -7.07 -2.82 -10.46
CA SER A 67 -7.60 -3.41 -9.23
C SER A 67 -6.78 -4.64 -8.85
N GLY A 68 -5.80 -4.46 -7.96
CA GLY A 68 -5.13 -5.57 -7.26
C GLY A 68 -5.63 -5.75 -5.83
N LEU A 69 -5.45 -6.96 -5.29
CA LEU A 69 -5.82 -7.43 -3.95
C LEU A 69 -5.02 -6.73 -2.83
N ALA A 70 -5.38 -5.51 -2.43
CA ALA A 70 -5.05 -4.92 -1.12
C ALA A 70 -5.65 -3.52 -1.10
N SER A 71 -6.95 -3.43 -0.85
CA SER A 71 -7.58 -2.12 -0.74
C SER A 71 -7.01 -1.38 0.48
N ARG A 72 -6.98 -0.05 0.40
CA ARG A 72 -6.54 0.79 1.54
C ARG A 72 -7.38 0.51 2.79
N PHE A 73 -8.66 0.25 2.59
CA PHE A 73 -9.60 -0.11 3.65
C PHE A 73 -9.18 -1.39 4.39
N GLU A 74 -8.81 -2.46 3.67
CA GLU A 74 -8.35 -3.72 4.28
C GLU A 74 -7.13 -3.53 5.19
N ARG A 75 -6.16 -2.69 4.77
CA ARG A 75 -4.98 -2.40 5.60
C ARG A 75 -5.33 -1.69 6.90
N LEU A 76 -6.13 -0.63 6.80
CA LEU A 76 -6.52 0.14 7.98
C LEU A 76 -7.37 -0.71 8.92
N LEU A 77 -8.30 -1.51 8.38
CA LEU A 77 -9.10 -2.44 9.16
C LEU A 77 -8.23 -3.46 9.90
N LEU A 78 -7.26 -4.08 9.21
CA LEU A 78 -6.35 -5.05 9.82
C LEU A 78 -5.51 -4.42 10.93
N ILE A 79 -4.95 -3.22 10.73
CA ILE A 79 -4.18 -2.51 11.76
C ILE A 79 -5.08 -2.17 12.96
N SER A 80 -6.28 -1.64 12.72
CA SER A 80 -7.22 -1.28 13.79
C SER A 80 -7.63 -2.48 14.63
N VAL A 81 -8.00 -3.61 14.00
CA VAL A 81 -8.37 -4.83 14.73
C VAL A 81 -7.16 -5.40 15.48
N ALA A 82 -5.98 -5.42 14.86
CA ALA A 82 -4.77 -5.94 15.49
C ALA A 82 -4.31 -5.12 16.69
N LEU A 83 -4.52 -3.79 16.66
CA LEU A 83 -4.30 -2.91 17.80
C LEU A 83 -5.25 -3.25 18.96
N MET A 84 -6.54 -3.39 18.68
CA MET A 84 -7.55 -3.68 19.72
C MET A 84 -7.38 -5.06 20.35
N ALA A 85 -6.95 -6.05 19.55
CA ALA A 85 -6.82 -7.44 19.99
C ALA A 85 -5.38 -7.85 20.39
N GLY A 86 -4.43 -6.91 20.35
CA GLY A 86 -3.07 -7.14 20.86
C GLY A 86 -2.14 -7.98 19.98
N PHE A 87 -2.44 -8.15 18.69
CA PHE A 87 -1.63 -8.94 17.75
C PHE A 87 -0.94 -8.10 16.66
N LEU A 88 -0.68 -6.82 16.94
CA LEU A 88 -0.11 -5.85 16.01
C LEU A 88 1.15 -6.35 15.27
N GLU A 89 2.05 -7.04 15.95
CA GLU A 89 3.31 -7.52 15.34
C GLU A 89 3.05 -8.54 14.23
N ALA A 90 2.19 -9.53 14.47
CA ALA A 90 1.79 -10.50 13.47
C ALA A 90 1.06 -9.84 12.29
N ALA A 91 0.19 -8.86 12.57
CA ALA A 91 -0.51 -8.10 11.54
C ALA A 91 0.46 -7.32 10.65
N ILE A 92 1.52 -6.73 11.19
CA ILE A 92 2.55 -6.03 10.40
C ILE A 92 3.31 -7.00 9.50
N TYR A 93 3.65 -8.20 9.96
CA TYR A 93 4.30 -9.20 9.10
C TYR A 93 3.39 -9.59 7.93
N ILE A 94 2.13 -9.90 8.21
CA ILE A 94 1.13 -10.21 7.19
C ILE A 94 0.99 -9.06 6.20
N LEU A 95 0.85 -7.83 6.70
CA LEU A 95 0.73 -6.62 5.87
C LEU A 95 1.95 -6.42 4.98
N SER A 96 3.16 -6.60 5.50
CA SER A 96 4.39 -6.39 4.74
C SER A 96 4.49 -7.31 3.52
N VAL A 97 4.14 -8.59 3.71
CA VAL A 97 4.14 -9.58 2.62
C VAL A 97 3.01 -9.27 1.66
N PHE A 98 1.81 -9.01 2.19
CA PHE A 98 0.62 -8.78 1.39
C PHE A 98 0.74 -7.55 0.49
N THR A 99 1.25 -6.43 0.99
CA THR A 99 1.39 -5.20 0.18
C THR A 99 2.45 -5.32 -0.89
N LEU A 100 3.60 -5.93 -0.59
CA LEU A 100 4.65 -6.17 -1.57
C LEU A 100 4.18 -7.15 -2.66
N PHE A 101 3.53 -8.24 -2.26
CA PHE A 101 2.94 -9.19 -3.20
C PHE A 101 1.94 -8.51 -4.13
N THR A 102 1.05 -7.68 -3.59
CA THR A 102 0.06 -6.93 -4.38
C THR A 102 0.72 -5.97 -5.36
N ALA A 103 1.77 -5.27 -4.93
CA ALA A 103 2.53 -4.37 -5.80
C ALA A 103 3.15 -5.14 -6.98
N SER A 104 3.76 -6.29 -6.70
CA SER A 104 4.32 -7.18 -7.73
C SER A 104 3.25 -7.71 -8.68
N GLN A 105 2.09 -8.14 -8.16
CA GLN A 105 0.95 -8.58 -8.98
C GLN A 105 0.48 -7.46 -9.93
N ARG A 106 0.35 -6.24 -9.43
CA ARG A 106 -0.06 -5.08 -10.25
C ARG A 106 0.99 -4.75 -11.31
N MET A 107 2.27 -4.83 -10.96
CA MET A 107 3.37 -4.61 -11.91
C MET A 107 3.34 -5.65 -13.02
N TRP A 108 3.14 -6.92 -12.66
CA TRP A 108 3.03 -8.02 -13.63
C TRP A 108 1.83 -7.83 -14.56
N ALA A 109 0.67 -7.48 -14.01
CA ALA A 109 -0.52 -7.20 -14.81
C ALA A 109 -0.29 -6.02 -15.78
N ALA A 110 0.36 -4.94 -15.32
CA ALA A 110 0.72 -3.82 -16.17
C ALA A 110 1.70 -4.19 -17.28
N TYR A 111 2.71 -5.03 -16.97
CA TYR A 111 3.64 -5.56 -17.96
C TYR A 111 2.92 -6.33 -19.07
N TRP A 112 2.03 -7.26 -18.69
CA TRP A 112 1.28 -8.08 -19.63
C TRP A 112 0.41 -7.25 -20.58
N LEU A 113 -0.34 -6.28 -20.04
CA LEU A 113 -1.18 -5.38 -20.84
C LEU A 113 -0.36 -4.53 -21.83
N LEU A 114 0.85 -4.13 -21.43
CA LEU A 114 1.75 -3.40 -22.33
C LEU A 114 2.29 -4.28 -23.45
N GLU A 115 2.53 -5.57 -23.20
CA GLU A 115 2.91 -6.53 -24.25
C GLU A 115 1.77 -6.79 -25.22
N GLU A 116 0.53 -6.98 -24.74
CA GLU A 116 -0.66 -7.15 -25.60
C GLU A 116 -0.85 -5.94 -26.52
N ARG A 117 -0.77 -4.73 -25.96
CA ARG A 117 -0.84 -3.48 -26.73
C ARG A 117 0.25 -3.38 -27.80
N LYS A 118 1.48 -3.82 -27.51
CA LYS A 118 2.58 -3.86 -28.50
C LYS A 118 2.33 -4.90 -29.59
N ALA A 119 1.72 -6.02 -29.24
CA ALA A 119 1.35 -7.07 -30.19
C ALA A 119 0.15 -6.70 -31.07
N GLY A 120 -0.45 -5.52 -30.89
CA GLY A 120 -1.61 -5.06 -31.66
C GLY A 120 -2.90 -5.82 -31.35
N ARG A 121 -2.96 -6.44 -30.16
CA ARG A 121 -4.15 -7.14 -29.65
C ARG A 121 -4.95 -6.27 -28.69
#